data_AF-A0A6J7NRD0-F1
#
_entry.id   AF-A0A6J7NRD0-F1
#
_cell.length_a   1.000
_cell.length_b   1.000
_cell.length_c   1.000
_cell.angle_alpha   90.00
_cell.angle_beta   90.00
_cell.angle_gamma   90.00
#
_symmetry.space_group_name_H-M   'P 1'
#
loop_
_entity.id
_entity.type
_entity.pdbx_description
1 polymer ?
#
loop_
_entity_poly.entity_id
_entity_poly.type
_entity_poly.pdbx_seq_one_letter_code
_entity_poly.pdbx_strand_id
1 'polypeptide(L)'
;MTDDGSWKSLRQNLPPLVNDAKSVYANYPSVNWGEDYTNKIYNYRSAACLRTDGYIMFVAVGKVNIKMLADTLVVLGCKVGMELDINGTWPFFATYSDFGKSERKGRIIDTRMGDPDRHLTNSTKDFFALFDPQTLPTGAVK
;
A
#
# COMPACT_ATOMS: atom_id res chain seq x y z
N MET A 1 -8.19 -20.13 1.55
CA MET A 1 -7.65 -19.85 2.90
C MET A 1 -8.76 -20.12 3.88
N THR A 2 -8.47 -20.83 4.97
CA THR A 2 -9.40 -21.06 6.07
C THR A 2 -9.04 -20.11 7.19
N ASP A 3 -10.03 -19.51 7.85
CA ASP A 3 -9.77 -18.73 9.06
C ASP A 3 -9.46 -19.69 10.21
N ASP A 4 -8.19 -19.70 10.64
CA ASP A 4 -7.68 -20.49 11.76
C ASP A 4 -7.37 -19.62 12.99
N GLY A 5 -7.76 -18.33 12.95
CA GLY A 5 -7.47 -17.36 14.01
C GLY A 5 -6.03 -16.86 14.05
N SER A 6 -5.15 -17.27 13.12
CA SER A 6 -3.75 -16.84 13.11
C SER A 6 -3.56 -15.43 12.54
N TRP A 7 -4.58 -14.89 11.86
CA TRP A 7 -4.53 -13.60 11.17
C TRP A 7 -5.65 -12.67 11.67
N LYS A 8 -5.32 -11.39 11.83
CA LYS A 8 -6.25 -10.36 12.32
C LYS A 8 -7.01 -9.66 11.20
N SER A 9 -6.45 -9.64 10.00
CA SER A 9 -7.06 -9.04 8.82
C SER A 9 -6.49 -9.68 7.55
N LEU A 10 -7.36 -9.87 6.56
CA LEU A 10 -6.99 -10.27 5.22
C LEU A 10 -7.50 -9.21 4.25
N ARG A 11 -6.58 -8.65 3.47
CA ARG A 11 -6.91 -7.74 2.37
C ARG A 11 -6.40 -8.37 1.08
N GLN A 12 -7.28 -8.53 0.10
CA GLN A 12 -6.92 -9.08 -1.19
C GLN A 12 -6.61 -7.94 -2.16
N ASN A 13 -5.52 -8.09 -2.90
CA ASN A 13 -5.25 -7.32 -4.11
C ASN A 13 -4.82 -8.30 -5.22
N LEU A 14 -4.20 -7.79 -6.28
CA LEU A 14 -3.53 -8.59 -7.30
C LEU A 14 -2.43 -9.49 -6.69
N PRO A 15 -2.00 -10.56 -7.40
CA PRO A 15 -0.91 -11.41 -6.94
C PRO A 15 0.40 -10.66 -6.66
N PRO A 16 1.34 -11.26 -5.90
CA PRO A 16 2.62 -10.63 -5.61
C PRO A 16 3.39 -10.25 -6.88
N LEU A 17 4.03 -9.08 -6.85
CA LEU A 17 5.02 -8.66 -7.83
C LEU A 17 6.40 -9.19 -7.50
N VAL A 18 6.69 -9.30 -6.22
CA VAL A 18 7.95 -9.80 -5.68
C VAL A 18 7.64 -10.92 -4.70
N ASN A 19 8.36 -12.03 -4.84
CA ASN A 19 8.36 -13.13 -3.88
C ASN A 19 9.78 -13.68 -3.74
N ASP A 20 10.19 -13.97 -2.52
CA ASP A 20 11.55 -14.38 -2.18
C ASP A 20 12.64 -13.48 -2.82
N ALA A 21 12.44 -12.16 -2.68
CA ALA A 21 13.32 -11.12 -3.21
C ALA A 21 13.54 -11.14 -4.74
N LYS A 22 12.66 -11.79 -5.48
CA LYS A 22 12.69 -11.86 -6.95
C LYS A 22 11.40 -11.36 -7.54
N SER A 23 11.51 -10.71 -8.69
CA SER A 23 10.36 -10.33 -9.51
C SER A 23 9.64 -11.60 -10.00
N VAL A 24 8.34 -11.70 -9.73
CA VAL A 24 7.49 -12.84 -10.07
C VAL A 24 6.22 -12.45 -10.85
N TYR A 25 6.06 -11.17 -11.23
CA TYR A 25 4.87 -10.70 -11.95
C TYR A 25 4.61 -11.51 -13.24
N ALA A 26 5.67 -11.95 -13.92
CA ALA A 26 5.60 -12.73 -15.16
C ALA A 26 5.01 -14.14 -14.96
N ASN A 27 4.94 -14.64 -13.72
CA ASN A 27 4.29 -15.92 -13.40
C ASN A 27 2.75 -15.83 -13.48
N TYR A 28 2.21 -14.64 -13.67
CA TYR A 28 0.77 -14.38 -13.74
C TYR A 28 0.36 -13.80 -15.11
N PRO A 29 0.52 -14.54 -16.22
CA PRO A 29 0.29 -14.01 -17.57
C PRO A 29 -1.16 -13.63 -17.85
N SER A 30 -2.12 -14.16 -17.09
CA SER A 30 -3.54 -13.85 -17.22
C SER A 30 -4.00 -12.66 -16.35
N VAL A 31 -3.11 -12.09 -15.54
CA VAL A 31 -3.45 -10.97 -14.66
C VAL A 31 -3.40 -9.66 -15.44
N ASN A 32 -4.51 -8.93 -15.41
CA ASN A 32 -4.53 -7.52 -15.82
C ASN A 32 -3.98 -6.68 -14.66
N TRP A 33 -2.82 -6.07 -14.88
CA TRP A 33 -2.14 -5.20 -13.92
C TRP A 33 -2.63 -3.75 -13.94
N GLY A 34 -3.77 -3.49 -14.58
CA GLY A 34 -4.41 -2.19 -14.60
C GLY A 34 -3.71 -1.16 -15.49
N GLU A 35 -4.55 -0.25 -15.99
CA GLU A 35 -4.19 0.96 -16.72
C GLU A 35 -4.83 2.16 -16.01
N ASP A 36 -4.37 3.38 -16.30
CA ASP A 36 -5.04 4.58 -15.76
C ASP A 36 -6.43 4.79 -16.40
N TYR A 37 -7.18 5.80 -15.94
CA TYR A 37 -8.48 6.19 -16.52
C TYR A 37 -8.47 6.45 -18.03
N THR A 38 -7.28 6.63 -18.62
CA THR A 38 -7.06 6.89 -20.04
C THR A 38 -6.35 5.73 -20.75
N ASN A 39 -6.41 4.53 -20.18
CA ASN A 39 -5.77 3.32 -20.69
C ASN A 39 -4.25 3.45 -20.86
N LYS A 40 -3.58 4.24 -20.02
CA LYS A 40 -2.12 4.33 -20.03
C LYS A 40 -1.52 3.19 -19.21
N ILE A 41 -0.45 2.61 -19.74
CA ILE A 41 0.30 1.52 -19.08
C ILE A 41 1.27 2.09 -18.03
N TYR A 42 1.83 3.28 -18.29
CA TYR A 42 2.80 3.96 -17.43
C TYR A 42 2.10 4.92 -16.46
N ASN A 43 1.91 4.46 -15.23
CA ASN A 43 1.03 5.11 -14.25
C ASN A 43 1.77 5.52 -13.00
N TYR A 44 1.11 6.35 -12.19
CA TYR A 44 1.50 6.55 -10.80
C TYR A 44 1.03 5.33 -10.00
N ARG A 45 1.95 4.41 -9.71
CA ARG A 45 1.61 3.13 -9.05
C ARG A 45 2.05 3.16 -7.59
N SER A 46 1.31 2.46 -6.73
CA SER A 46 1.75 2.16 -5.36
C SER A 46 1.94 0.68 -5.11
N ALA A 47 2.67 0.37 -4.04
CA ALA A 47 2.89 -0.99 -3.58
C ALA A 47 3.12 -1.02 -2.06
N ALA A 48 2.82 -2.17 -1.47
CA ALA A 48 3.27 -2.53 -0.13
C ALA A 48 4.34 -3.61 -0.23
N CYS A 49 5.34 -3.53 0.63
CA CYS A 49 6.51 -4.38 0.59
C CYS A 49 6.96 -4.76 1.99
N LEU A 50 7.15 -6.05 2.23
CA LEU A 50 7.95 -6.54 3.36
C LEU A 50 9.39 -6.63 2.87
N ARG A 51 10.28 -5.84 3.46
CA ARG A 51 11.71 -5.82 3.14
C ARG A 51 12.44 -7.00 3.77
N THR A 52 13.62 -7.32 3.23
CA THR A 52 14.49 -8.39 3.76
C THR A 52 15.00 -8.13 5.18
N ASP A 53 15.03 -6.86 5.60
CA ASP A 53 15.37 -6.41 6.96
C ASP A 53 14.18 -6.44 7.95
N GLY A 54 13.01 -6.90 7.50
CA GLY A 54 11.81 -7.06 8.33
C GLY A 54 10.92 -5.82 8.43
N TYR A 55 11.30 -4.69 7.82
CA TYR A 55 10.44 -3.50 7.79
C TYR A 55 9.36 -3.60 6.72
N ILE A 56 8.20 -2.99 6.99
CA ILE A 56 7.18 -2.75 5.98
C ILE A 56 7.45 -1.40 5.32
N MET A 57 7.37 -1.35 4.00
CA MET A 57 7.57 -0.16 3.20
C MET A 57 6.38 0.04 2.27
N PHE A 58 5.82 1.25 2.29
CA PHE A 58 4.93 1.72 1.25
C PHE A 58 5.76 2.40 0.17
N VAL A 59 5.45 2.11 -1.09
CA VAL A 59 6.16 2.62 -2.26
C VAL A 59 5.17 3.32 -3.18
N ALA A 60 5.54 4.51 -3.66
CA ALA A 60 4.78 5.28 -4.64
C ALA A 60 5.72 5.77 -5.74
N VAL A 61 5.47 5.40 -7.00
CA VAL A 61 6.39 5.65 -8.12
C VAL A 61 5.64 6.20 -9.33
N GLY A 62 6.18 7.25 -9.95
CA GLY A 62 5.57 7.88 -11.11
C GLY A 62 5.92 7.25 -12.44
N LYS A 63 4.93 7.16 -13.34
CA LYS A 63 5.05 6.75 -14.74
C LYS A 63 5.81 5.43 -14.93
N VAL A 64 5.37 4.40 -14.23
CA VAL A 64 5.92 3.04 -14.34
C VAL A 64 4.89 2.06 -14.87
N ASN A 65 5.34 1.10 -15.67
CA ASN A 65 4.57 -0.11 -15.96
C ASN A 65 4.79 -1.16 -14.86
N ILE A 66 4.10 -2.30 -14.94
CA ILE A 66 4.17 -3.32 -13.90
C ILE A 66 5.58 -3.90 -13.71
N LYS A 67 6.32 -4.12 -14.81
CA LYS A 67 7.68 -4.63 -14.74
C LYS A 67 8.59 -3.66 -14.00
N MET A 68 8.50 -2.37 -14.33
CA MET A 68 9.29 -1.33 -13.68
C MET A 68 8.97 -1.21 -12.19
N LEU A 69 7.71 -1.35 -11.79
CA LEU A 69 7.33 -1.39 -10.38
C LEU A 69 7.96 -2.61 -9.69
N ALA A 70 7.84 -3.80 -10.27
CA ALA A 70 8.43 -5.02 -9.70
C ALA A 70 9.96 -4.91 -9.57
N ASP A 71 10.66 -4.43 -10.60
CA ASP A 71 12.11 -4.20 -10.57
C ASP A 71 12.48 -3.16 -9.49
N THR A 72 11.68 -2.10 -9.33
CA THR A 72 11.88 -1.08 -8.28
C THR A 72 11.77 -1.71 -6.89
N LEU A 73 10.77 -2.57 -6.66
CA LEU A 73 10.60 -3.26 -5.38
C LEU A 73 11.80 -4.18 -5.07
N VAL A 74 12.32 -4.90 -6.07
CA VAL A 74 13.54 -5.72 -5.89
C VAL A 74 14.73 -4.85 -5.50
N VAL A 75 14.96 -3.73 -6.20
CA VAL A 75 16.07 -2.79 -5.91
C VAL A 75 15.94 -2.19 -4.50
N LEU A 76 14.72 -1.92 -4.04
CA LEU A 76 14.47 -1.40 -2.69
C LEU A 76 14.54 -2.49 -1.59
N GLY A 77 14.91 -3.73 -1.93
CA GLY A 77 15.13 -4.80 -0.96
C GLY A 77 13.85 -5.51 -0.50
N CYS A 78 12.79 -5.50 -1.31
CA CYS A 78 11.56 -6.21 -0.99
C CYS A 78 11.77 -7.72 -1.02
N LYS A 79 11.40 -8.41 0.06
CA LYS A 79 11.30 -9.88 0.13
C LYS A 79 9.99 -10.36 -0.49
N VAL A 80 8.88 -9.73 -0.13
CA VAL A 80 7.55 -9.94 -0.70
C VAL A 80 6.94 -8.57 -0.97
N GLY A 81 6.35 -8.37 -2.15
CA GLY A 81 5.74 -7.10 -2.50
C GLY A 81 4.55 -7.28 -3.44
N MET A 82 3.55 -6.41 -3.28
CA MET A 82 2.31 -6.44 -4.06
C MET A 82 1.95 -5.04 -4.53
N GLU A 83 1.38 -4.94 -5.73
CA GLU A 83 0.78 -3.70 -6.21
C GLU A 83 -0.40 -3.29 -5.32
N LEU A 84 -0.51 -2.00 -5.07
CA LEU A 84 -1.66 -1.32 -4.49
C LEU A 84 -2.32 -0.45 -5.56
N ASP A 85 -3.26 0.41 -5.19
CA ASP A 85 -3.99 1.22 -6.16
C ASP A 85 -3.07 2.08 -7.04
N ILE A 86 -3.49 2.36 -8.28
CA ILE A 86 -2.69 3.00 -9.34
C ILE A 86 -3.34 4.25 -9.95
N ASN A 87 -4.60 4.54 -9.60
CA ASN A 87 -5.44 5.47 -10.36
C ASN A 87 -5.52 6.87 -9.77
N GLY A 88 -5.10 7.89 -10.54
CA GLY A 88 -5.20 9.30 -10.13
C GLY A 88 -4.55 9.56 -8.78
N THR A 89 -5.36 9.87 -7.77
CA THR A 89 -4.94 10.17 -6.39
C THR A 89 -5.13 8.99 -5.43
N TRP A 90 -5.48 7.81 -5.96
CA TRP A 90 -5.78 6.60 -5.17
C TRP A 90 -4.56 5.88 -4.61
N PRO A 91 -3.36 5.89 -5.23
CA PRO A 91 -2.14 5.55 -4.52
C PRO A 91 -2.02 6.50 -3.31
N PHE A 92 -2.19 5.97 -2.09
CA PHE A 92 -2.42 6.80 -0.92
C PHE A 92 -1.74 6.26 0.33
N PHE A 93 -0.98 7.13 0.98
CA PHE A 93 -0.42 6.93 2.30
C PHE A 93 -0.36 8.28 3.02
N ALA A 94 -0.95 8.33 4.21
CA ALA A 94 -0.90 9.52 5.05
C ALA A 94 -0.43 9.14 6.46
N THR A 95 0.41 9.99 7.04
CA THR A 95 0.76 9.93 8.46
C THR A 95 -0.08 10.93 9.23
N TYR A 96 -0.44 10.57 10.46
CA TYR A 96 -1.16 11.44 11.37
C TYR A 96 -0.34 11.60 12.65
N SER A 97 -0.30 12.82 13.18
CA SER A 97 0.23 13.12 14.51
C SER A 97 -0.91 13.41 15.49
N ASP A 98 -0.56 13.72 16.74
CA ASP A 98 -1.51 14.23 17.73
C ASP A 98 -2.67 13.26 18.07
N PHE A 99 -2.32 11.97 18.26
CA PHE A 99 -3.27 10.94 18.68
C PHE A 99 -4.06 11.39 19.93
N GLY A 100 -5.36 11.11 19.93
CA GLY A 100 -6.27 11.48 21.02
C GLY A 100 -6.87 12.89 20.91
N LYS A 101 -6.36 13.79 20.05
CA LYS A 101 -6.99 15.08 19.79
C LYS A 101 -8.11 14.97 18.74
N SER A 102 -9.07 15.90 18.80
CA SER A 102 -10.20 16.01 17.86
C SER A 102 -9.79 16.66 16.54
N GLU A 103 -8.88 17.63 16.58
CA GLU A 103 -8.29 18.24 15.39
C GLU A 103 -7.07 17.42 14.97
N ARG A 104 -7.16 16.79 13.80
CA ARG A 104 -6.09 15.99 13.19
C ARG A 104 -5.94 16.41 11.75
N LYS A 105 -4.70 16.49 11.29
CA LYS A 105 -4.38 16.77 9.91
C LYS A 105 -3.38 15.75 9.40
N GLY A 106 -3.75 15.02 8.37
CA GLY A 106 -2.88 14.07 7.73
C GLY A 106 -1.77 14.76 6.93
N ARG A 107 -0.68 14.03 6.73
CA ARG A 107 0.41 14.41 5.85
C ARG A 107 0.63 13.30 4.84
N ILE A 108 0.45 13.61 3.57
CA ILE A 108 0.79 12.72 2.46
C ILE A 108 2.31 12.69 2.24
N ILE A 109 2.83 11.53 1.84
CA ILE A 109 4.25 11.34 1.56
C ILE A 109 4.62 11.73 0.12
N ASP A 110 3.63 11.97 -0.73
CA ASP A 110 3.80 12.39 -2.11
C ASP A 110 2.67 13.35 -2.50
N THR A 111 3.01 14.46 -3.17
CA THR A 111 2.05 15.52 -3.52
C THR A 111 1.00 15.11 -4.55
N ARG A 112 1.16 13.97 -5.21
CA ARG A 112 0.19 13.40 -6.15
C ARG A 112 -0.93 12.61 -5.44
N MET A 113 -0.78 12.34 -4.16
CA MET A 113 -1.82 11.69 -3.36
C MET A 113 -3.00 12.62 -3.13
N GLY A 114 -4.16 12.03 -2.82
CA GLY A 114 -5.39 12.78 -2.57
C GLY A 114 -5.40 13.52 -1.24
N ASP A 115 -6.60 13.91 -0.83
CA ASP A 115 -6.84 14.57 0.46
C ASP A 115 -6.28 13.72 1.62
N PRO A 116 -5.31 14.25 2.41
CA PRO A 116 -4.75 13.55 3.58
C PRO A 116 -5.81 13.16 4.63
N ASP A 117 -6.96 13.85 4.67
CA ASP A 117 -7.98 13.65 5.69
C ASP A 117 -9.11 12.72 5.23
N ARG A 118 -9.00 12.13 4.04
CA ARG A 118 -10.04 11.28 3.43
C ARG A 118 -10.47 10.06 4.24
N HIS A 119 -9.63 9.58 5.17
CA HIS A 119 -9.92 8.45 6.06
C HIS A 119 -10.21 8.87 7.51
N LEU A 120 -10.17 10.18 7.81
CA LEU A 120 -10.58 10.72 9.12
C LEU A 120 -12.08 11.02 9.19
N THR A 121 -12.76 11.03 8.04
CA THR A 121 -14.20 11.24 7.90
C THR A 121 -14.81 10.05 7.14
N ASN A 122 -16.07 10.16 6.69
CA ASN A 122 -16.70 9.11 5.90
C ASN A 122 -15.92 8.82 4.61
N SER A 123 -15.33 7.62 4.52
CA SER A 123 -14.67 7.12 3.32
C SER A 123 -15.47 5.97 2.70
N THR A 124 -15.56 5.95 1.37
CA THR A 124 -16.12 4.82 0.60
C THR A 124 -15.07 3.78 0.23
N LYS A 125 -13.86 3.89 0.79
CA LYS A 125 -12.73 3.01 0.51
C LYS A 125 -12.24 2.36 1.81
N ASP A 126 -11.97 1.07 1.71
CA ASP A 126 -11.33 0.32 2.77
C ASP A 126 -9.89 0.78 2.96
N PHE A 127 -9.44 0.79 4.22
CA PHE A 127 -8.07 1.07 4.59
C PHE A 127 -7.63 0.15 5.74
N PHE A 128 -6.34 0.15 6.00
CA PHE A 128 -5.75 -0.33 7.24
C PHE A 128 -4.87 0.78 7.81
N ALA A 129 -4.72 0.81 9.13
CA ALA A 129 -3.88 1.77 9.82
C ALA A 129 -2.91 1.03 10.72
N LEU A 130 -1.67 1.53 10.75
CA LEU A 130 -0.67 1.10 11.70
C LEU A 130 -0.60 2.15 12.80
N PHE A 131 -0.66 1.69 14.03
CA PHE A 131 -0.57 2.54 15.21
C PHE A 131 0.68 2.15 15.99
N ASP A 132 1.36 3.13 16.56
CA ASP A 132 2.35 2.86 17.59
C ASP A 132 1.60 2.44 18.86
N PRO A 133 1.75 1.18 19.33
CA PRO A 133 1.08 0.71 20.54
C PRO A 133 1.36 1.58 21.77
N GLN A 134 2.53 2.25 21.82
CA GLN A 134 2.89 3.13 22.94
C GLN A 134 2.07 4.42 22.97
N THR A 135 1.51 4.83 21.82
CA THR A 135 0.69 6.04 21.69
C THR A 135 -0.80 5.79 21.89
N LEU A 136 -1.20 4.52 22.06
CA LEU A 136 -2.59 4.12 22.20
C LEU A 136 -2.95 3.85 23.67
N PRO A 137 -4.14 4.25 24.12
CA PRO A 137 -4.68 3.77 25.39
C PRO A 137 -4.75 2.24 25.41
N THR A 138 -4.54 1.64 26.59
CA THR A 138 -4.70 0.19 26.78
C THR A 138 -6.05 -0.28 26.26
N GLY A 139 -6.05 -1.25 25.33
CA GLY A 139 -7.26 -1.82 24.75
C GLY A 139 -7.91 -1.02 23.60
N ALA A 140 -7.24 0.03 23.09
CA ALA A 140 -7.75 0.82 21.96
C ALA A 140 -7.80 0.03 20.63
N VAL A 141 -7.02 -1.04 20.50
CA VAL A 141 -7.04 -1.95 19.34
C VAL A 141 -7.29 -3.38 19.88
N LYS A 142 -8.31 -4.06 19.34
CA LYS A 142 -8.72 -5.44 19.68
C LYS A 142 -8.27 -6.44 18.61
#